data_AF-A0A067E6U4-F1
#
_entry.id   AF-A0A067E6U4-F1
#
_cell.length_a   1.000
_cell.length_b   1.000
_cell.length_c   1.000
_cell.angle_alpha   90.00
_cell.angle_beta   90.00
_cell.angle_gamma   90.00
#
_symmetry.space_group_name_H-M   'P 1'
#
loop_
_entity.id
_entity.type
_entity.pdbx_description
1 polymer ?
#
loop_
_entity_poly.entity_id
_entity_poly.type
_entity_poly.pdbx_seq_one_letter_code
_entity_poly.pdbx_strand_id
1 'polypeptide(L)'
;MELVQEIVAFHMKHNAEPEAVDLLMEVEDLDLLVEHVDATNFKRTCLYLTSAAKYLPGPDDMLVLDIAYMIYLKFEEFPNALQIALFLDNMQYVKQIFTSCDDLLRKKQFCYILARHGITLELDDDMVPDDDDRYALQDIVNNVKLSEGYLTLARDIEVMEPKSPEDIYK
;
A
#
# COMPACT_ATOMS: atom_id res chain seq x y z
N MET A 1 19.64 -25.75 5.07
CA MET A 1 18.32 -25.10 4.98
C MET A 1 17.40 -25.51 6.13
N GLU A 2 17.29 -26.79 6.50
CA GLU A 2 16.39 -27.24 7.58
C GLU A 2 16.57 -26.49 8.91
N LEU A 3 17.82 -26.33 9.39
CA LEU A 3 18.11 -25.56 10.62
C LEU A 3 17.69 -24.09 10.52
N VAL A 4 17.85 -23.46 9.34
CA VAL A 4 17.48 -22.05 9.14
C VAL A 4 15.96 -21.88 9.27
N GLN A 5 15.20 -22.77 8.64
CA GLN A 5 13.73 -22.76 8.73
C GLN A 5 13.23 -22.96 10.16
N GLU A 6 13.87 -23.85 10.93
CA GLU A 6 13.55 -24.04 12.35
C GLU A 6 13.80 -22.77 13.18
N ILE A 7 14.93 -22.09 12.94
CA ILE A 7 15.29 -20.86 13.64
C ILE A 7 14.34 -19.71 13.28
N VAL A 8 14.02 -19.55 11.99
CA VAL A 8 13.06 -18.54 11.51
C VAL A 8 11.68 -18.78 12.12
N ALA A 9 11.19 -20.02 12.10
CA ALA A 9 9.92 -20.38 12.71
C ALA A 9 9.90 -20.11 14.23
N PHE A 10 11.03 -20.33 14.90
CA PHE A 10 11.18 -19.99 16.32
C PHE A 10 11.12 -18.47 16.53
N HIS A 11 11.88 -17.68 15.78
CA HIS A 11 11.90 -16.22 15.91
C HIS A 11 10.54 -15.59 15.64
N MET A 12 9.85 -16.00 14.57
CA MET A 12 8.53 -15.49 14.20
C MET A 12 7.47 -15.79 15.27
N LYS A 13 7.59 -16.91 16.00
CA LYS A 13 6.71 -17.25 17.14
C LYS A 13 6.99 -16.46 18.41
N HIS A 14 8.21 -15.93 18.56
CA HIS A 14 8.66 -15.22 19.77
C HIS A 14 8.75 -13.71 19.58
N ASN A 15 8.08 -13.15 18.55
CA ASN A 15 8.12 -11.72 18.23
C ASN A 15 9.53 -11.18 17.95
N ALA A 16 10.37 -12.03 17.37
CA ALA A 16 11.72 -11.67 16.90
C ALA A 16 11.71 -11.61 15.37
N GLU A 17 10.71 -10.93 14.79
CA GLU A 17 10.57 -10.80 13.33
C GLU A 17 11.79 -10.12 12.68
N PRO A 18 12.40 -9.06 13.26
CA PRO A 18 13.61 -8.46 12.72
C PRO A 18 14.76 -9.47 12.59
N GLU A 19 15.01 -10.26 13.63
CA GLU A 19 16.08 -11.28 13.64
C GLU A 19 15.83 -12.38 12.61
N ALA A 20 14.57 -12.77 12.41
CA ALA A 20 14.18 -13.72 11.36
C ALA A 20 14.45 -13.16 9.96
N VAL A 21 14.10 -11.90 9.72
CA VAL A 21 14.33 -11.22 8.44
C VAL A 21 15.82 -11.07 8.17
N ASP A 22 16.59 -10.56 9.13
CA ASP A 22 18.03 -10.37 8.99
C ASP A 22 18.73 -11.70 8.68
N LEU A 23 18.37 -12.77 9.40
CA LEU A 23 18.91 -14.10 9.13
C LEU A 23 18.62 -14.55 7.69
N LEU A 24 17.39 -14.37 7.21
CA LEU A 24 17.00 -14.76 5.86
C LEU A 24 17.66 -13.91 4.77
N MET A 25 17.91 -12.64 5.04
CA MET A 25 18.67 -11.76 4.15
C MET A 25 20.13 -12.20 4.05
N GLU A 26 20.78 -12.53 5.17
CA GLU A 26 22.18 -12.98 5.21
C GLU A 26 22.39 -14.36 4.54
N VAL A 27 21.36 -15.21 4.52
CA VAL A 27 21.40 -16.49 3.78
C VAL A 27 20.84 -16.40 2.35
N GLU A 28 20.48 -15.20 1.89
CA GLU A 28 19.94 -14.92 0.55
C GLU A 28 18.67 -15.75 0.20
N ASP A 29 17.81 -16.04 1.18
CA ASP A 29 16.60 -16.87 1.01
C ASP A 29 15.35 -16.23 1.63
N LEU A 30 15.16 -14.94 1.33
CA LEU A 30 14.09 -14.12 1.91
C LEU A 30 12.68 -14.58 1.50
N ASP A 31 12.54 -15.28 0.38
CA ASP A 31 11.27 -15.83 -0.12
C ASP A 31 10.57 -16.73 0.92
N LEU A 32 11.34 -17.47 1.72
CA LEU A 32 10.83 -18.34 2.79
C LEU A 32 10.04 -17.57 3.86
N LEU A 33 10.28 -16.27 4.01
CA LEU A 33 9.59 -15.44 4.99
C LEU A 33 8.07 -15.49 4.80
N VAL A 34 7.59 -15.53 3.56
CA VAL A 34 6.15 -15.54 3.23
C VAL A 34 5.43 -16.74 3.85
N GLU A 35 6.11 -17.87 4.02
CA GLU A 35 5.55 -19.10 4.61
C GLU A 35 5.46 -19.03 6.14
N HIS A 36 6.35 -18.27 6.79
CA HIS A 36 6.45 -18.17 8.24
C HIS A 36 5.68 -16.99 8.85
N VAL A 37 5.20 -16.06 8.03
CA VAL A 37 4.41 -14.91 8.46
C VAL A 37 2.94 -15.32 8.66
N ASP A 38 2.34 -14.81 9.75
CA ASP A 38 0.95 -14.98 10.13
C ASP A 38 0.22 -13.64 10.35
N ALA A 39 -1.09 -13.70 10.62
CA ALA A 39 -1.95 -12.52 10.81
C ALA A 39 -1.56 -11.66 12.03
N THR A 40 -0.77 -12.19 12.97
CA THR A 40 -0.37 -11.48 14.19
C THR A 40 0.94 -10.70 13.99
N ASN A 41 1.83 -11.18 13.12
CA ASN A 41 3.16 -10.61 12.93
C ASN A 41 3.37 -9.86 11.61
N PHE A 42 2.55 -10.11 10.58
CA PHE A 42 2.79 -9.56 9.23
C PHE A 42 2.97 -8.03 9.20
N LYS A 43 2.24 -7.28 10.02
CA LYS A 43 2.35 -5.81 10.08
C LYS A 43 3.72 -5.36 10.57
N ARG A 44 4.25 -6.04 11.59
CA ARG A 44 5.58 -5.74 12.14
C ARG A 44 6.67 -6.16 11.18
N THR A 45 6.52 -7.35 10.58
CA THR A 45 7.46 -7.84 9.55
C THR A 45 7.53 -6.88 8.37
N CYS A 46 6.40 -6.48 7.81
CA CYS A 46 6.39 -5.56 6.65
C CYS A 46 6.86 -4.15 7.02
N LEU A 47 6.57 -3.66 8.23
CA LEU A 47 7.12 -2.40 8.72
C LEU A 47 8.65 -2.47 8.80
N TYR A 48 9.20 -3.59 9.25
CA TYR A 48 10.64 -3.81 9.28
C TYR A 48 11.23 -3.85 7.85
N LEU A 49 10.68 -4.69 6.95
CA LEU A 49 11.12 -4.79 5.55
C LEU A 49 11.12 -3.41 4.85
N THR A 50 10.00 -2.67 4.92
CA THR A 50 9.89 -1.35 4.28
C THR A 50 10.80 -0.29 4.90
N SER A 51 11.15 -0.43 6.18
CA SER A 51 12.12 0.45 6.84
C SER A 51 13.55 0.08 6.45
N ALA A 52 13.86 -1.21 6.40
CA ALA A 52 15.17 -1.75 6.04
C ALA A 52 15.52 -1.42 4.58
N ALA A 53 14.56 -1.51 3.65
CA ALA A 53 14.75 -1.21 2.23
C ALA A 53 15.39 0.17 1.97
N LYS A 54 15.14 1.17 2.83
CA LYS A 54 15.72 2.53 2.70
C LYS A 54 17.23 2.59 2.94
N TYR A 55 17.79 1.56 3.55
CA TYR A 55 19.20 1.47 3.94
C TYR A 55 19.96 0.40 3.15
N LEU A 56 19.25 -0.36 2.31
CA LEU A 56 19.86 -1.39 1.46
C LEU A 56 20.33 -0.79 0.13
N PRO A 57 21.43 -1.28 -0.42
CA PRO A 57 21.81 -0.95 -1.78
C PRO A 57 20.85 -1.63 -2.77
N GLY A 58 20.63 -1.00 -3.93
CA GLY A 58 20.00 -1.70 -5.04
C GLY A 58 20.93 -2.82 -5.55
N PRO A 59 20.41 -4.04 -5.82
CA PRO A 59 19.00 -4.41 -6.03
C PRO A 59 18.23 -4.95 -4.80
N ASP A 60 18.87 -5.07 -3.64
CA ASP A 60 18.29 -5.75 -2.47
C ASP A 60 17.12 -4.96 -1.86
N ASP A 61 17.13 -3.64 -2.00
CA ASP A 61 16.02 -2.76 -1.62
C ASP A 61 14.72 -3.15 -2.33
N MET A 62 14.77 -3.40 -3.64
CA MET A 62 13.64 -3.81 -4.45
C MET A 62 13.15 -5.21 -4.08
N LEU A 63 14.08 -6.16 -3.87
CA LEU A 63 13.73 -7.53 -3.45
C LEU A 63 12.97 -7.55 -2.12
N VAL A 64 13.45 -6.79 -1.13
CA VAL A 64 12.80 -6.68 0.19
C VAL A 64 11.39 -6.07 0.07
N LEU A 65 11.23 -5.09 -0.81
CA LEU A 65 9.92 -4.47 -1.08
C LEU A 65 8.99 -5.43 -1.83
N ASP A 66 9.48 -6.23 -2.77
CA ASP A 66 8.70 -7.28 -3.45
C ASP A 66 8.13 -8.28 -2.43
N ILE A 67 8.95 -8.75 -1.48
CA ILE A 67 8.48 -9.64 -0.41
C ILE A 67 7.44 -8.96 0.48
N ALA A 68 7.66 -7.70 0.86
CA ALA A 68 6.68 -6.95 1.64
C ALA A 68 5.35 -6.77 0.89
N TYR A 69 5.39 -6.56 -0.43
CA TYR A 69 4.20 -6.54 -1.27
C TYR A 69 3.45 -7.87 -1.23
N MET A 70 4.15 -8.99 -1.43
CA MET A 70 3.54 -10.32 -1.41
C MET A 70 2.88 -10.64 -0.07
N ILE A 71 3.53 -10.26 1.05
CA ILE A 71 2.97 -10.43 2.39
C ILE A 71 1.72 -9.57 2.56
N TYR A 72 1.76 -8.28 2.22
CA TYR A 72 0.58 -7.43 2.35
C TYR A 72 -0.59 -7.90 1.48
N LEU A 73 -0.31 -8.38 0.26
CA LEU A 73 -1.34 -8.93 -0.61
C LEU A 73 -1.96 -10.21 -0.02
N LYS A 74 -1.14 -11.11 0.53
CA LYS A 74 -1.58 -12.36 1.19
C LYS A 74 -2.54 -12.09 2.37
N PHE A 75 -2.34 -11.00 3.10
CA PHE A 75 -3.19 -10.62 4.24
C PHE A 75 -4.26 -9.57 3.89
N GLU A 76 -4.52 -9.35 2.60
CA GLU A 76 -5.55 -8.42 2.09
C GLU A 76 -5.38 -6.96 2.56
N GLU A 77 -4.15 -6.57 2.90
CA GLU A 77 -3.78 -5.21 3.31
C GLU A 77 -3.40 -4.38 2.08
N PHE A 78 -4.36 -4.34 1.16
CA PHE A 78 -4.26 -3.71 -0.15
C PHE A 78 -3.77 -2.26 -0.15
N PRO A 79 -4.16 -1.37 0.79
CA PRO A 79 -3.64 0.01 0.80
C PRO A 79 -2.12 0.08 0.98
N ASN A 80 -1.56 -0.77 1.85
CA ASN A 80 -0.11 -0.83 2.07
C ASN A 80 0.59 -1.50 0.90
N ALA A 81 0.00 -2.57 0.35
CA ALA A 81 0.49 -3.21 -0.88
C ALA A 81 0.54 -2.20 -2.04
N LEU A 82 -0.48 -1.34 -2.18
CA LEU A 82 -0.54 -0.32 -3.22
C LEU A 82 0.59 0.70 -3.07
N GLN A 83 0.87 1.16 -1.85
CA GLN A 83 1.99 2.08 -1.61
C GLN A 83 3.33 1.47 -2.05
N ILE A 84 3.55 0.18 -1.76
CA ILE A 84 4.76 -0.52 -2.21
C ILE A 84 4.78 -0.65 -3.73
N ALA A 85 3.68 -1.05 -4.35
CA ALA A 85 3.58 -1.19 -5.81
C ALA A 85 3.89 0.13 -6.54
N LEU A 86 3.43 1.26 -5.99
CA LEU A 86 3.73 2.59 -6.51
C LEU A 86 5.19 2.97 -6.31
N PHE A 87 5.79 2.63 -5.16
CA PHE A 87 7.20 2.87 -4.90
C PHE A 87 8.12 2.06 -5.85
N LEU A 88 7.74 0.83 -6.15
CA LEU A 88 8.41 -0.04 -7.12
C LEU A 88 8.13 0.35 -8.59
N ASP A 89 7.25 1.31 -8.84
CA ASP A 89 6.75 1.69 -10.17
C ASP A 89 6.22 0.49 -10.99
N ASN A 90 5.63 -0.50 -10.30
CA ASN A 90 5.18 -1.74 -10.92
C ASN A 90 3.67 -1.75 -11.15
N MET A 91 3.25 -1.39 -12.37
CA MET A 91 1.83 -1.31 -12.72
C MET A 91 1.11 -2.67 -12.74
N GLN A 92 1.84 -3.78 -12.91
CA GLN A 92 1.23 -5.11 -12.85
C GLN A 92 0.76 -5.41 -11.42
N TYR A 93 1.53 -5.00 -10.41
CA TYR A 93 1.13 -5.14 -9.01
C TYR A 93 -0.06 -4.26 -8.65
N VAL A 94 -0.13 -3.04 -9.20
CA VAL A 94 -1.31 -2.17 -9.06
C VAL A 94 -2.54 -2.89 -9.65
N LYS A 95 -2.43 -3.44 -10.87
CA LYS A 95 -3.50 -4.20 -11.51
C LYS A 95 -3.94 -5.42 -10.69
N GLN A 96 -2.98 -6.15 -10.13
CA GLN A 96 -3.23 -7.30 -9.25
C GLN A 96 -3.98 -6.91 -7.98
N ILE A 97 -3.68 -5.75 -7.38
CA ILE A 97 -4.42 -5.25 -6.19
C ILE A 97 -5.87 -4.94 -6.53
N PHE A 98 -6.13 -4.29 -7.66
CA PHE A 98 -7.49 -3.96 -8.09
C PHE A 98 -8.32 -5.19 -8.42
N THR A 99 -7.69 -6.19 -9.07
CA THR A 99 -8.35 -7.47 -9.39
C THR A 99 -8.58 -8.33 -8.15
N SER A 100 -7.70 -8.27 -7.15
CA SER A 100 -7.83 -9.05 -5.90
C SER A 100 -8.77 -8.43 -4.87
N CYS A 101 -9.11 -7.14 -5.02
CA CYS A 101 -9.99 -6.44 -4.10
C CYS A 101 -11.42 -6.42 -4.68
N ASP A 102 -12.40 -6.94 -3.96
CA ASP A 102 -13.82 -6.89 -4.40
C ASP A 102 -14.56 -5.64 -3.87
N ASP A 103 -14.03 -4.99 -2.83
CA ASP A 103 -14.68 -3.87 -2.17
C ASP A 103 -14.53 -2.57 -2.99
N LEU A 104 -15.65 -2.13 -3.57
CA LEU A 104 -15.73 -0.89 -4.34
C LEU A 104 -15.29 0.34 -3.55
N LEU A 105 -15.59 0.42 -2.25
CA LEU A 105 -15.19 1.57 -1.43
C LEU A 105 -13.67 1.61 -1.26
N ARG A 106 -13.02 0.45 -1.12
CA ARG A 106 -11.55 0.37 -1.12
C ARG A 106 -10.96 0.76 -2.46
N LYS A 107 -11.54 0.31 -3.58
CA LYS A 107 -11.13 0.77 -4.92
C LYS A 107 -11.21 2.28 -5.07
N LYS A 108 -12.27 2.92 -4.57
CA LYS A 108 -12.37 4.40 -4.52
C LYS A 108 -11.19 5.02 -3.78
N GLN A 109 -10.80 4.47 -2.63
CA GLN A 109 -9.62 4.95 -1.89
C GLN A 109 -8.32 4.77 -2.70
N PHE A 110 -8.15 3.65 -3.40
CA PHE A 110 -6.99 3.43 -4.27
C PHE A 110 -6.93 4.47 -5.38
N CYS A 111 -8.06 4.78 -6.02
CA CYS A 111 -8.15 5.82 -7.04
C CYS A 111 -7.73 7.20 -6.51
N TYR A 112 -8.12 7.58 -5.29
CA TYR A 112 -7.66 8.84 -4.68
C TYR A 112 -6.14 8.85 -4.42
N ILE A 113 -5.57 7.71 -4.00
CA ILE A 113 -4.12 7.58 -3.81
C ILE A 113 -3.40 7.74 -5.16
N LEU A 114 -3.86 7.04 -6.20
CA LEU A 114 -3.30 7.12 -7.56
C LEU A 114 -3.39 8.53 -8.15
N ALA A 115 -4.56 9.16 -8.00
CA ALA A 115 -4.82 10.51 -8.47
C ALA A 115 -3.86 11.52 -7.83
N ARG A 116 -3.55 11.35 -6.54
CA ARG A 116 -2.58 12.20 -5.82
C ARG A 116 -1.13 11.87 -6.17
N HIS A 117 -0.84 10.60 -6.47
CA HIS A 117 0.48 10.18 -6.97
C HIS A 117 0.74 10.70 -8.40
N GLY A 118 -0.31 11.08 -9.14
CA GLY A 118 -0.20 11.65 -10.49
C GLY A 118 0.05 10.59 -11.57
N ILE A 119 -0.28 9.33 -11.30
CA ILE A 119 -0.19 8.25 -12.30
C ILE A 119 -1.44 8.26 -13.17
N THR A 120 -1.24 8.23 -14.49
CA THR A 120 -2.32 7.99 -15.44
C THR A 120 -2.54 6.49 -15.57
N LEU A 121 -3.71 6.02 -15.12
CA LEU A 121 -4.11 4.63 -15.19
C LEU A 121 -5.51 4.56 -15.81
N GLU A 122 -5.63 3.74 -16.86
CA GLU A 122 -6.92 3.37 -17.43
C GLU A 122 -7.41 2.10 -16.71
N LEU A 123 -8.58 2.20 -16.08
CA LEU A 123 -9.23 1.07 -15.46
C LEU A 123 -9.92 0.23 -16.53
N ASP A 124 -9.74 -1.08 -16.48
CA ASP A 124 -10.35 -2.04 -17.42
C ASP A 124 -11.34 -2.99 -16.73
N ASP A 125 -11.96 -3.84 -17.53
CA ASP A 125 -13.01 -4.78 -17.12
C ASP A 125 -12.50 -5.81 -16.10
N ASP A 126 -11.21 -6.17 -16.15
CA ASP A 126 -10.60 -7.09 -15.18
C ASP A 126 -10.53 -6.42 -13.80
N MET A 127 -10.15 -5.15 -13.77
CA MET A 127 -10.02 -4.37 -12.53
C MET A 127 -11.39 -3.99 -11.95
N VAL A 128 -12.35 -3.63 -12.81
CA VAL A 128 -13.69 -3.20 -12.41
C VAL A 128 -14.70 -3.73 -13.45
N PRO A 129 -15.40 -4.84 -13.14
CA PRO A 129 -16.31 -5.47 -14.11
C PRO A 129 -17.54 -4.65 -14.47
N ASP A 130 -18.08 -3.88 -13.52
CA ASP A 130 -19.26 -3.03 -13.73
C ASP A 130 -18.87 -1.71 -14.40
N ASP A 131 -19.55 -1.38 -15.50
CA ASP A 131 -19.23 -0.20 -16.31
C ASP A 131 -19.48 1.11 -15.57
N ASP A 132 -20.60 1.24 -14.85
CA ASP A 132 -20.97 2.46 -14.13
C ASP A 132 -19.96 2.75 -12.99
N ASP A 133 -19.59 1.72 -12.24
CA ASP A 133 -18.55 1.81 -11.22
C ASP A 133 -17.19 2.14 -11.83
N ARG A 134 -16.82 1.54 -12.97
CA ARG A 134 -15.56 1.82 -13.66
C ARG A 134 -15.47 3.26 -14.12
N TYR A 135 -16.53 3.82 -14.71
CA TYR A 135 -16.60 5.24 -15.08
C TYR A 135 -16.46 6.15 -13.84
N ALA A 136 -17.17 5.85 -12.76
CA ALA A 136 -17.08 6.63 -11.54
C ALA A 136 -15.68 6.61 -10.90
N LEU A 137 -15.00 5.46 -10.94
CA LEU A 137 -13.63 5.33 -10.46
C LEU A 137 -12.62 6.03 -11.38
N GLN A 138 -12.82 5.97 -12.70
CA GLN A 138 -11.97 6.64 -13.67
C GLN A 138 -12.00 8.17 -13.48
N ASP A 139 -13.17 8.74 -13.18
CA ASP A 139 -13.32 10.17 -12.83
C ASP A 139 -12.49 10.55 -11.59
N ILE A 140 -12.40 9.65 -10.60
CA ILE A 140 -11.60 9.86 -9.39
C ILE A 140 -10.10 9.82 -9.74
N VAL A 141 -9.64 8.80 -10.46
CA VAL A 141 -8.23 8.67 -10.89
C VAL A 141 -7.78 9.91 -11.66
N ASN A 142 -8.66 10.46 -12.51
CA ASN A 142 -8.40 11.63 -13.34
C ASN A 142 -8.56 12.97 -12.60
N ASN A 143 -8.83 12.97 -11.29
CA ASN A 143 -9.04 14.19 -10.50
C ASN A 143 -10.15 15.12 -11.04
N VAL A 144 -11.19 14.59 -11.71
CA VAL A 144 -12.20 15.41 -12.40
C VAL A 144 -12.90 16.40 -11.45
N LYS A 145 -13.20 15.96 -10.23
CA LYS A 145 -13.90 16.77 -9.21
C LYS A 145 -12.97 17.41 -8.17
N LEU A 146 -11.67 17.47 -8.42
CA LEU A 146 -10.69 17.97 -7.45
C LEU A 146 -11.00 19.40 -6.99
N SER A 147 -11.18 20.32 -7.93
CA SER A 147 -11.49 21.73 -7.63
C SER A 147 -12.84 21.90 -6.94
N GLU A 148 -13.86 21.15 -7.36
CA GLU A 148 -15.18 21.16 -6.72
C GLU A 148 -15.10 20.69 -5.26
N GLY A 149 -14.34 19.62 -5.00
CA GLY A 149 -14.10 19.10 -3.65
C GLY A 149 -13.41 20.12 -2.75
N TYR A 150 -12.34 20.76 -3.22
CA TYR A 150 -11.65 21.80 -2.44
C TYR A 150 -12.53 23.03 -2.17
N LEU A 151 -13.32 23.47 -3.14
CA LEU A 151 -14.27 24.59 -2.95
C LEU A 151 -15.42 24.23 -2.01
N THR A 152 -15.83 22.96 -1.98
CA THR A 152 -16.85 22.48 -1.03
C THR A 152 -16.28 22.47 0.38
N LEU A 153 -15.08 21.90 0.56
CA LEU A 153 -14.39 21.93 1.85
C LEU A 153 -14.19 23.37 2.36
N ALA A 154 -13.75 24.29 1.48
CA ALA A 154 -13.55 25.69 1.84
C ALA A 154 -14.85 26.39 2.28
N ARG A 155 -15.99 26.03 1.69
CA ARG A 155 -17.32 26.48 2.11
C ARG A 155 -17.69 25.90 3.48
N ASP A 156 -17.48 24.59 3.69
CA ASP A 156 -17.86 23.89 4.91
C ASP A 156 -17.07 24.34 6.14
N ILE A 157 -15.78 24.67 5.96
CA ILE A 157 -14.95 25.24 7.04
C ILE A 157 -15.02 26.78 7.09
N GLU A 158 -15.88 27.38 6.26
CA GLU A 158 -16.13 28.82 6.19
C GLU A 158 -14.86 29.67 5.98
N VAL A 159 -13.99 29.28 5.05
CA VAL A 159 -12.75 30.03 4.70
C VAL A 159 -12.77 30.59 3.29
N MET A 160 -13.93 30.60 2.63
CA MET A 160 -14.11 31.19 1.31
C MET A 160 -13.79 32.70 1.31
N GLU A 161 -14.12 33.38 2.39
CA GLU A 161 -13.83 34.78 2.61
C GLU A 161 -12.81 34.93 3.76
N PRO A 162 -11.94 35.95 3.70
CA PRO A 162 -10.96 36.20 4.75
C PRO A 162 -11.68 36.52 6.07
N LYS A 163 -11.38 35.74 7.11
CA LYS A 163 -11.89 35.98 8.46
C LYS A 163 -10.95 36.88 9.26
N SER A 164 -11.52 37.81 10.03
CA SER A 164 -10.77 38.56 11.03
C SER A 164 -10.64 37.74 12.33
N PRO A 165 -9.71 38.06 13.24
CA PRO A 165 -9.65 37.41 14.54
C PRO A 165 -10.97 37.50 15.32
N GLU A 166 -11.70 38.61 15.20
CA GLU A 166 -12.99 38.81 15.86
C GLU A 166 -14.08 37.82 15.39
N ASP A 167 -13.96 37.29 14.18
CA ASP A 167 -14.87 36.30 13.60
C ASP A 167 -14.59 34.87 14.07
N ILE A 168 -13.42 34.62 14.69
CA ILE A 168 -12.98 33.30 15.16
C ILE A 168 -13.20 33.12 16.67
N TYR A 169 -13.09 34.21 17.45
CA TYR A 169 -13.09 34.17 18.92
C TYR A 169 -14.46 34.44 19.59
N LYS A 170 -15.58 34.33 18.87
CA LYS A 170 -16.93 34.48 19.45
C LYS A 170 -17.46 33.20 20.09
#